data_AF-A0A8T3NDU3-F1
#
_entry.id   AF-A0A8T3NDU3-F1
#
_cell.length_a   1.000
_cell.length_b   1.000
_cell.length_c   1.000
_cell.angle_alpha   90.00
_cell.angle_beta   90.00
_cell.angle_gamma   90.00
#
_symmetry.space_group_name_H-M   'P 1'
#
loop_
_entity.id
_entity.type
_entity.pdbx_description
1 polymer ?
#
loop_
_entity_poly.entity_id
_entity_poly.type
_entity_poly.pdbx_seq_one_letter_code
_entity_poly.pdbx_strand_id
1 'polypeptide(L)'
;SRTLGFIEPNEVVGGFAVRSPRAYPTYRLGYREPLGELKAYADTFDNLQLIGRAGAFRYNNADHAIETGLLAARNVLGAHYDLDQVNAAAEYLEARRRTRSGGSVSTLDGDRRSPVPAEAPK
;
A
#
# COMPACT_ATOMS: atom_id res chain seq x y z
N SER A 1 -20.80 -12.21 18.72
CA SER A 1 -20.51 -13.49 18.02
C SER A 1 -21.77 -14.28 17.79
N ARG A 2 -22.62 -14.51 18.81
CA ARG A 2 -23.90 -15.25 18.68
C ARG A 2 -24.85 -14.75 17.60
N THR A 3 -24.99 -13.43 17.45
CA THR A 3 -25.88 -12.83 16.45
C THR A 3 -25.45 -13.10 15.00
N LEU A 4 -24.16 -13.38 14.77
CA LEU A 4 -23.61 -13.68 13.45
C LEU A 4 -23.32 -15.18 13.25
N GLY A 5 -23.55 -16.02 14.27
CA GLY A 5 -23.42 -17.48 14.17
C GLY A 5 -22.01 -18.05 13.95
N PHE A 6 -20.95 -17.29 14.22
CA PHE A 6 -19.58 -17.73 13.91
C PHE A 6 -18.95 -18.71 14.93
N ILE A 7 -19.25 -18.55 16.22
CA ILE A 7 -18.65 -19.33 17.32
C ILE A 7 -19.59 -19.29 18.54
N GLU A 8 -19.74 -20.43 19.20
CA GLU A 8 -20.41 -20.54 20.50
C GLU A 8 -19.43 -20.26 21.66
N PRO A 9 -19.90 -19.69 22.80
CA PRO A 9 -19.03 -19.30 23.90
C PRO A 9 -18.16 -20.44 24.47
N ASN A 10 -18.64 -21.69 24.41
CA ASN A 10 -17.93 -22.87 24.90
C ASN A 10 -16.82 -23.35 23.94
N GLU A 11 -16.72 -22.81 22.73
CA GLU A 11 -15.66 -23.13 21.76
C GLU A 11 -14.42 -22.22 21.95
N VAL A 12 -14.51 -21.20 22.80
CA VAL A 12 -13.44 -20.21 23.02
C VAL A 12 -12.45 -20.72 24.08
N VAL A 13 -11.22 -20.99 23.65
CA VAL A 13 -10.12 -21.42 24.54
C VAL A 13 -9.38 -20.23 25.17
N GLY A 14 -9.40 -19.06 24.54
CA GLY A 14 -8.74 -17.85 25.03
C GLY A 14 -8.92 -16.65 24.10
N GLY A 15 -8.53 -15.45 24.56
CA GLY A 15 -8.64 -14.22 23.79
C GLY A 15 -7.51 -13.24 24.07
N PHE A 16 -7.11 -12.49 23.05
CA PHE A 16 -6.07 -11.46 23.13
C PHE A 16 -6.47 -10.24 22.31
N ALA A 17 -6.21 -9.04 22.83
CA ALA A 17 -6.50 -7.79 22.15
C ALA A 17 -5.33 -6.82 22.31
N VAL A 18 -4.87 -6.25 21.19
CA VAL A 18 -3.89 -5.16 21.15
C VAL A 18 -4.48 -4.01 20.35
N ARG A 19 -4.30 -2.79 20.87
CA ARG A 19 -4.69 -1.56 20.19
C ARG A 19 -3.46 -0.89 19.63
N SER A 20 -3.47 -0.59 18.34
CA SER A 20 -2.40 0.16 17.66
C SER A 20 -2.97 1.47 17.11
N PRO A 21 -2.79 2.61 17.80
CA PRO A 21 -3.46 3.89 17.48
C PRO A 21 -3.13 4.50 16.12
N ARG A 22 -2.18 3.95 15.35
CA ARG A 22 -1.71 4.49 14.07
C ARG A 22 -1.30 3.37 13.11
N ALA A 23 -2.09 2.30 13.06
CA ALA A 23 -1.76 1.10 12.28
C ALA A 23 -1.70 1.35 10.76
N TYR A 24 -2.38 2.39 10.28
CA TYR A 24 -2.53 2.70 8.86
C TYR A 24 -2.38 4.21 8.59
N PRO A 25 -1.78 4.59 7.45
CA PRO A 25 -1.82 5.97 6.97
C PRO A 25 -3.27 6.37 6.67
N THR A 26 -3.72 7.44 7.30
CA THR A 26 -5.05 8.00 7.04
C THR A 26 -4.91 9.14 6.05
N TYR A 27 -5.32 8.90 4.80
CA TYR A 27 -5.36 9.92 3.76
C TYR A 27 -6.52 10.89 3.99
N ARG A 28 -6.23 12.03 4.61
CA ARG A 28 -7.18 13.14 4.67
C ARG A 28 -7.27 13.82 3.30
N LEU A 29 -8.40 14.46 3.01
CA LEU A 29 -8.49 15.27 1.79
C LEU A 29 -7.37 16.32 1.80
N GLY A 30 -6.66 16.45 0.67
CA GLY A 30 -5.52 17.38 0.55
C GLY A 30 -4.19 16.87 1.12
N TYR A 31 -4.08 15.63 1.63
CA TYR A 31 -2.83 15.15 2.24
C TYR A 31 -1.57 15.18 1.33
N ARG A 32 -1.76 15.19 0.01
CA ARG A 32 -0.68 15.08 -0.97
C ARG A 32 0.24 16.30 -0.98
N GLU A 33 -0.32 17.49 -0.77
CA GLU A 33 0.44 18.75 -0.74
C GLU A 33 1.42 18.80 0.44
N PRO A 34 1.00 18.66 1.71
CA PRO A 34 1.93 18.66 2.83
C PRO A 34 2.85 17.42 2.83
N LEU A 35 2.42 16.29 2.28
CA LEU A 35 3.31 15.14 2.08
C LEU A 35 4.41 15.46 1.06
N GLY A 36 4.07 16.13 -0.04
CA GLY A 36 5.04 16.57 -1.04
C GLY A 36 6.07 17.53 -0.47
N GLU A 37 5.64 18.53 0.31
CA GLU A 37 6.54 19.46 1.01
C GLU A 37 7.49 18.73 1.97
N LEU A 38 6.98 17.78 2.76
CA LEU A 38 7.79 16.99 3.69
C LEU A 38 8.83 16.13 2.94
N LYS A 39 8.43 15.48 1.84
CA LYS A 39 9.33 14.67 1.02
C LYS A 39 10.40 15.54 0.37
N ALA A 40 10.02 16.66 -0.23
CA ALA A 40 10.97 17.61 -0.82
C ALA A 40 11.98 18.15 0.22
N TYR A 41 11.53 18.40 1.44
CA TYR A 41 12.43 18.76 2.54
C TYR A 41 13.36 17.60 2.92
N ALA A 42 12.85 16.38 3.02
CA ALA A 42 13.65 15.20 3.33
C ALA A 42 14.70 14.90 2.23
N ASP A 43 14.39 15.18 0.98
CA ASP A 43 15.29 15.00 -0.17
C ASP A 43 16.48 15.98 -0.16
N THR A 44 16.48 16.99 0.71
CA THR A 44 17.64 17.88 0.91
C THR A 44 18.79 17.22 1.67
N PHE A 45 18.57 16.04 2.25
CA PHE A 45 19.58 15.29 2.99
C PHE A 45 20.15 14.15 2.12
N ASP A 46 21.44 14.23 1.76
CA ASP A 46 22.12 13.21 0.94
C ASP A 46 22.22 11.82 1.61
N ASN A 47 21.96 11.75 2.92
CA ASN A 47 22.09 10.56 3.75
C ASN A 47 20.78 10.05 4.34
N LEU A 48 19.63 10.50 3.83
CA LEU A 48 18.30 10.11 4.29
C LEU A 48 17.50 9.45 3.16
N GLN A 49 16.90 8.30 3.44
CA GLN A 49 15.94 7.64 2.54
C GLN A 49 14.67 7.30 3.32
N LEU A 50 13.52 7.74 2.83
CA LEU A 50 12.22 7.44 3.43
C LEU A 50 11.73 6.07 2.94
N ILE A 51 11.47 5.15 3.87
CA ILE A 51 11.08 3.76 3.55
C ILE A 51 9.88 3.27 4.35
N GLY A 52 9.30 2.15 3.90
CA GLY A 52 8.21 1.47 4.59
C GLY A 52 6.90 2.28 4.66
N ARG A 53 5.93 1.75 5.41
CA ARG A 53 4.55 2.27 5.46
C ARG A 53 4.46 3.72 5.97
N ALA A 54 5.15 3.99 7.08
CA ALA A 54 5.10 5.28 7.75
C ALA A 54 6.03 6.31 7.11
N GLY A 55 7.25 5.90 6.72
CA GLY A 55 8.23 6.79 6.10
C GLY A 55 7.82 7.24 4.71
N ALA A 56 7.35 6.31 3.86
CA ALA A 56 6.83 6.66 2.54
C ALA A 56 5.37 7.18 2.58
N PHE A 57 4.69 7.07 3.72
CA PHE A 57 3.28 7.38 3.90
C PHE A 57 2.36 6.69 2.89
N ARG A 58 2.57 5.39 2.67
CA ARG A 58 1.84 4.59 1.67
C ARG A 58 1.12 3.41 2.29
N TYR A 59 -0.03 3.06 1.73
CA TYR A 59 -0.77 1.86 2.09
C TYR A 59 -0.07 0.63 1.45
N ASN A 60 0.93 0.10 2.13
CA ASN A 60 1.71 -1.05 1.64
C ASN A 60 1.59 -2.24 2.59
N ASN A 61 1.80 -3.45 2.06
CA ASN A 61 1.90 -4.68 2.85
C ASN A 61 3.33 -4.85 3.41
N ALA A 62 3.51 -5.80 4.33
CA ALA A 62 4.78 -5.99 5.05
C ALA A 62 5.94 -6.42 4.13
N ASP A 63 5.64 -7.23 3.12
CA ASP A 63 6.55 -7.61 2.04
C ASP A 63 7.13 -6.39 1.32
N HIS A 64 6.29 -5.42 0.96
CA HIS A 64 6.75 -4.18 0.33
C HIS A 64 7.56 -3.31 1.29
N ALA A 65 7.20 -3.27 2.58
CA ALA A 65 8.00 -2.54 3.56
C ALA A 65 9.42 -3.14 3.67
N ILE A 66 9.52 -4.47 3.68
CA ILE A 66 10.81 -5.19 3.67
C ILE A 66 11.57 -4.93 2.37
N GLU A 67 10.90 -4.99 1.22
CA GLU A 67 11.49 -4.72 -0.10
C GLU A 67 12.10 -3.32 -0.16
N THR A 68 11.38 -2.28 0.29
CA THR A 68 11.93 -0.91 0.35
C THR A 68 13.18 -0.81 1.21
N GLY A 69 13.26 -1.55 2.33
CA GLY A 69 14.45 -1.59 3.18
C GLY A 69 15.64 -2.25 2.50
N LEU A 70 15.42 -3.36 1.78
CA LEU A 70 16.47 -4.05 1.02
C LEU A 70 17.02 -3.18 -0.12
N LEU A 71 16.13 -2.49 -0.85
CA LEU A 71 16.54 -1.59 -1.93
C LEU A 71 17.28 -0.35 -1.38
N ALA A 72 16.82 0.23 -0.26
CA ALA A 72 17.52 1.33 0.38
C ALA A 72 18.93 0.95 0.85
N ALA A 73 19.10 -0.26 1.41
CA ALA A 73 20.41 -0.79 1.77
C ALA A 73 21.33 -0.95 0.54
N ARG A 74 20.78 -1.39 -0.60
CA ARG A 74 21.54 -1.44 -1.86
C ARG A 74 21.92 -0.04 -2.36
N ASN A 75 21.05 0.96 -2.20
CA ASN A 75 21.37 2.34 -2.54
C ASN A 75 22.57 2.86 -1.72
N VAL A 76 22.61 2.55 -0.42
CA VAL A 76 23.77 2.87 0.44
C VAL A 76 25.06 2.21 -0.06
N LEU A 77 24.95 1.04 -0.70
CA LEU A 77 26.08 0.31 -1.28
C LEU A 77 26.42 0.73 -2.72
N GLY A 78 25.79 1.79 -3.26
CA GLY A 78 26.10 2.36 -4.57
C GLY A 78 25.14 1.98 -5.71
N ALA A 79 24.01 1.32 -5.41
CA ALA A 79 22.93 1.19 -6.37
C ALA A 79 22.06 2.47 -6.44
N HIS A 80 21.14 2.52 -7.41
CA HIS A 80 20.21 3.63 -7.57
C HIS A 80 18.81 3.11 -7.91
N TYR A 81 18.03 2.82 -6.86
CA TYR A 81 16.63 2.41 -6.94
C TYR A 81 15.71 3.54 -6.50
N ASP A 82 14.66 3.80 -7.29
CA ASP A 82 13.54 4.64 -6.88
C ASP A 82 12.61 3.86 -5.94
N LEU A 83 12.66 4.19 -4.65
CA LEU A 83 11.91 3.52 -3.60
C LEU A 83 10.42 3.86 -3.64
N ASP A 84 10.02 4.95 -4.31
CA ASP A 84 8.62 5.33 -4.47
C ASP A 84 7.89 4.45 -5.50
N GLN A 85 8.61 3.80 -6.41
CA GLN A 85 8.01 2.93 -7.43
C GLN A 85 7.64 1.54 -6.92
N VAL A 86 8.14 1.15 -5.74
CA VAL A 86 7.80 -0.14 -5.14
C VAL A 86 6.28 -0.21 -4.96
N ASN A 87 5.64 -1.16 -5.65
CA ASN A 87 4.20 -1.40 -5.62
C ASN A 87 3.29 -0.24 -6.13
N ALA A 88 3.80 0.70 -6.93
CA ALA A 88 3.00 1.81 -7.47
C ALA A 88 1.80 1.36 -8.35
N ALA A 89 1.96 0.24 -9.08
CA ALA A 89 0.92 -0.27 -9.97
C ALA A 89 -0.32 -0.86 -9.24
N ALA A 90 -0.12 -1.52 -8.10
CA ALA A 90 -1.23 -2.11 -7.34
C ALA A 90 -2.10 -1.03 -6.66
N GLU A 91 -1.48 0.03 -6.15
CA GLU A 91 -2.18 1.18 -5.53
C GLU A 91 -3.09 1.89 -6.54
N TYR A 92 -2.66 2.03 -7.79
CA TYR A 92 -3.48 2.61 -8.87
C TYR A 92 -4.71 1.75 -9.21
N LEU A 93 -4.54 0.42 -9.27
CA LEU A 93 -5.63 -0.51 -9.56
C LEU A 93 -6.68 -0.53 -8.44
N GLU A 94 -6.28 -0.38 -7.18
CA GLU A 94 -7.20 -0.26 -6.05
C GLU A 94 -7.95 1.08 -6.04
N ALA A 95 -7.28 2.18 -6.37
CA ALA A 95 -7.91 3.50 -6.48
C ALA A 95 -9.00 3.55 -7.57
N ARG A 96 -8.74 2.95 -8.75
CA ARG A 96 -9.71 2.90 -9.87
C ARG A 96 -10.94 2.05 -9.58
N ARG A 97 -10.85 1.08 -8.67
CA ARG A 97 -11.99 0.21 -8.34
C ARG A 97 -13.04 0.91 -7.47
N ARG A 98 -12.68 1.98 -6.76
CA ARG A 98 -13.60 2.78 -5.92
C ARG A 98 -14.45 3.80 -6.70
N THR A 99 -14.13 4.09 -7.96
CA THR A 99 -14.85 5.07 -8.80
C THR A 99 -15.91 4.47 -9.73
N ARG A 100 -16.27 3.19 -9.59
CA ARG A 100 -17.38 2.58 -10.35
C ARG A 100 -18.54 2.17 -9.44
N SER A 101 -19.44 3.11 -9.14
CA SER A 101 -20.83 2.79 -8.81
C SER A 101 -21.74 3.24 -9.94
N GLY A 102 -22.13 2.27 -10.79
CA GLY A 102 -23.14 2.44 -11.82
C GLY A 102 -23.06 1.37 -12.91
N GLY A 103 -23.99 0.40 -12.90
CA GLY A 103 -24.44 -0.30 -14.11
C GLY A 103 -24.00 -1.76 -14.34
N SER A 104 -24.92 -2.67 -13.98
CA SER A 104 -25.32 -3.97 -14.58
C SER A 104 -24.33 -5.11 -14.87
N VAL A 105 -24.85 -6.31 -14.55
CA VAL A 105 -24.31 -7.68 -14.66
C VAL A 105 -24.31 -8.23 -16.09
N SER A 106 -23.42 -9.20 -16.35
CA SER A 106 -23.38 -10.28 -17.39
C SER A 106 -22.00 -10.27 -18.10
N THR A 107 -21.27 -11.35 -18.41
CA THR A 107 -21.48 -12.81 -18.45
C THR A 107 -20.11 -13.49 -18.22
N LEU A 108 -20.14 -14.78 -17.88
CA LEU A 108 -19.01 -15.73 -17.78
C LEU A 108 -18.10 -15.73 -19.03
N ASP A 109 -16.77 -15.74 -18.87
CA ASP A 109 -15.89 -16.78 -19.42
C ASP A 109 -14.43 -16.61 -18.98
N GLY A 110 -13.74 -17.73 -18.78
CA GLY A 110 -12.39 -17.79 -18.24
C GLY A 110 -11.30 -17.68 -19.29
N ASP A 111 -10.38 -16.73 -19.11
CA ASP A 111 -8.97 -16.89 -19.51
C ASP A 111 -8.10 -15.98 -18.63
N ARG A 112 -7.18 -16.58 -17.84
CA ARG A 112 -6.28 -15.87 -16.92
C ARG A 112 -5.00 -15.47 -17.64
N ARG A 113 -5.09 -14.59 -18.64
CA ARG A 113 -3.92 -13.90 -19.18
C ARG A 113 -3.97 -12.44 -18.77
N SER A 114 -3.13 -12.08 -17.81
CA SER A 114 -2.89 -10.70 -17.42
C SER A 114 -2.49 -9.88 -18.65
N PRO A 115 -3.19 -8.78 -18.99
CA PRO A 115 -2.77 -7.92 -20.08
C PRO A 115 -1.53 -7.14 -19.63
N VAL A 116 -0.45 -7.24 -20.42
CA VAL A 116 0.72 -6.37 -20.31
C VAL A 116 0.25 -4.95 -20.69
N PRO A 117 0.35 -3.93 -19.82
CA PRO A 117 -0.01 -2.59 -20.23
C PRO A 117 1.03 -2.04 -21.22
N ALA A 118 0.52 -1.54 -22.34
CA ALA A 118 1.26 -0.90 -23.42
C ALA A 118 2.08 0.30 -22.91
N GLU A 119 3.28 0.48 -23.47
CA GLU A 119 4.14 1.64 -23.28
C GLU A 119 3.37 2.96 -23.44
N ALA A 120 3.52 3.87 -22.47
CA ALA A 120 3.03 5.24 -22.59
C ALA A 120 4.00 6.07 -23.45
N PRO A 121 3.50 6.96 -24.32
CA PRO A 121 4.35 7.74 -25.24
C PRO A 121 5.13 8.84 -24.52
N LYS A 122 6.23 9.26 -25.15
CA LYS A 122 7.23 10.25 -24.71
C LYS A 122 6.65 11.61 -24.32
#